data_AF-A0A851F553-F1
#
_entry.id   AF-A0A851F553-F1
#
_cell.length_a   1.000
_cell.length_b   1.000
_cell.length_c   1.000
_cell.angle_alpha   90.00
_cell.angle_beta   90.00
_cell.angle_gamma   90.00
#
_symmetry.space_group_name_H-M   'P 1'
#
loop_
_entity.id
_entity.type
_entity.pdbx_description
1 polymer ?
#
loop_
_entity_poly.entity_id
_entity_poly.type
_entity_poly.pdbx_seq_one_letter_code
_entity_poly.pdbx_strand_id
1 'polypeptide(L)'
;LCCALGGPQTNPALTLALLSTRKLSALRGALGVLAQCGGASLAAAAARSVMPDDAILVTRVSAVGTAGTALAWETFATFQLALTAFATAESAAPQAGLALGSAVAAGALAAGPFSGGSMNPARSLGPAIVTGVWDDHWVS
;
A
#
# COMPACT_ATOMS: atom_id res chain seq x y z
N LEU A 1 11.00 -2.92 -3.00
CA LEU A 1 10.26 -4.16 -3.34
C LEU A 1 11.13 -5.40 -3.53
N CYS A 2 12.44 -5.38 -3.25
CA CYS A 2 13.20 -6.63 -3.20
C CYS A 2 14.27 -6.57 -2.12
N CYS A 3 13.97 -7.16 -0.97
CA CYS A 3 14.94 -7.87 -0.12
C CYS A 3 14.12 -9.01 0.48
N ALA A 4 14.69 -10.21 0.51
CA ALA A 4 14.12 -11.43 1.07
C ALA A 4 13.18 -11.15 2.26
N LEU A 5 12.06 -11.88 2.37
CA LEU A 5 11.10 -11.76 3.49
C LEU A 5 11.78 -11.98 4.86
N GLY A 6 12.48 -10.96 5.36
CA GLY A 6 13.24 -10.95 6.60
C GLY A 6 13.16 -9.59 7.32
N GLY A 7 12.41 -8.64 6.77
CA GLY A 7 12.20 -7.31 7.35
C GLY A 7 10.84 -6.70 6.96
N PRO A 8 10.49 -5.55 7.58
CA PRO A 8 9.25 -4.82 7.27
C PRO A 8 9.23 -4.39 5.81
N GLN A 9 8.11 -4.61 5.13
CA GLN A 9 7.93 -4.20 3.73
C GLN A 9 7.61 -2.70 3.66
N THR A 10 7.70 -2.07 2.51
CA THR A 10 7.30 -0.66 2.32
C THR A 10 5.76 -0.47 2.28
N ASN A 11 5.03 -1.33 2.99
CA ASN A 11 3.58 -1.42 3.02
C ASN A 11 3.12 -2.01 4.37
N PRO A 12 2.32 -1.28 5.17
CA PRO A 12 1.86 -1.77 6.47
C PRO A 12 1.00 -3.02 6.37
N ALA A 13 0.19 -3.18 5.31
CA ALA A 13 -0.62 -4.37 5.10
C ALA A 13 0.24 -5.62 4.90
N LEU A 14 1.32 -5.51 4.11
CA LEU A 14 2.29 -6.60 3.96
C LEU A 14 3.09 -6.86 5.24
N THR A 15 3.40 -5.81 5.99
CA THR A 15 4.06 -5.93 7.30
C THR A 15 3.16 -6.69 8.29
N LEU A 16 1.86 -6.38 8.33
CA LEU A 16 0.88 -7.12 9.12
C LEU A 16 0.77 -8.58 8.67
N ALA A 17 0.77 -8.85 7.36
CA ALA A 17 0.76 -10.23 6.87
C ALA A 17 1.98 -11.02 7.34
N LEU A 18 3.16 -10.39 7.40
CA LEU A 18 4.38 -11.01 7.95
C LEU A 18 4.30 -11.25 9.47
N LEU A 19 3.65 -10.35 10.22
CA LEU A 19 3.37 -10.54 11.64
C LEU A 19 2.40 -11.71 11.87
N SER A 20 1.32 -11.79 11.09
CA SER A 20 0.32 -12.87 11.17
C SER A 20 0.90 -14.25 10.84
N THR A 21 1.87 -14.31 9.92
CA THR A 21 2.61 -15.53 9.58
C THR A 21 3.80 -15.81 10.50
N ARG A 22 4.00 -14.98 11.54
CA ARG A 22 5.13 -15.05 12.49
C ARG A 22 6.52 -15.00 11.83
N LYS A 23 6.60 -14.44 10.61
CA LYS A 23 7.87 -14.23 9.88
C LYS A 23 8.56 -12.90 10.28
N LEU A 24 7.90 -12.08 11.10
CA LEU A 24 8.43 -10.83 11.64
C LEU A 24 8.09 -10.69 13.13
N SER A 25 9.01 -10.16 13.93
CA SER A 25 8.74 -9.85 15.35
C SER A 25 7.85 -8.61 15.49
N ALA A 26 6.97 -8.57 16.49
CA ALA A 26 6.07 -7.44 16.74
C ALA A 26 6.79 -6.09 16.82
N LEU A 27 7.91 -6.00 17.55
CA LEU A 27 8.68 -4.75 17.67
C LEU A 27 9.21 -4.25 16.33
N ARG A 28 9.83 -5.14 15.53
CA ARG A 28 10.30 -4.79 14.17
C ARG A 28 9.13 -4.40 13.26
N GLY A 29 7.99 -5.07 13.38
CA GLY A 29 6.77 -4.71 12.65
C GLY A 29 6.29 -3.31 12.99
N ALA A 30 6.16 -3.00 14.28
CA ALA A 30 5.71 -1.69 14.76
C ALA A 30 6.66 -0.56 14.34
N LEU A 31 7.98 -0.72 14.57
CA LEU A 31 8.98 0.26 14.13
C LEU A 31 8.98 0.41 12.60
N GLY A 32 8.76 -0.70 11.88
CA GLY A 32 8.61 -0.71 10.43
C GLY A 32 7.42 0.14 9.97
N VAL A 33 6.23 -0.06 10.55
CA VAL A 33 5.03 0.71 10.19
C VAL A 33 5.24 2.20 10.46
N LEU A 34 5.85 2.56 11.60
CA LEU A 34 6.17 3.96 11.90
C LEU A 34 7.10 4.57 10.86
N ALA A 35 8.17 3.86 10.49
CA ALA A 35 9.10 4.30 9.46
C ALA A 35 8.42 4.42 8.08
N GLN A 36 7.50 3.50 7.75
CA GLN A 36 6.74 3.52 6.50
C GLN A 36 5.82 4.74 6.43
N CYS A 37 5.06 5.02 7.50
CA CYS A 37 4.18 6.18 7.57
C CYS A 37 4.96 7.50 7.54
N GLY A 38 6.07 7.59 8.29
CA GLY A 38 6.94 8.76 8.28
C GLY A 38 7.56 9.00 6.90
N GLY A 39 8.10 7.96 6.27
CA GLY A 39 8.64 8.04 4.92
C GLY A 39 7.60 8.44 3.87
N ALA A 40 6.40 7.88 3.93
CA ALA A 40 5.31 8.24 3.03
C ALA A 40 4.86 9.70 3.20
N SER A 41 4.83 10.20 4.43
CA SER A 41 4.51 11.61 4.72
C SER A 41 5.57 12.56 4.16
N LEU A 42 6.85 12.24 4.35
CA LEU A 42 7.96 13.01 3.78
C LEU A 42 7.94 12.99 2.24
N ALA A 43 7.69 11.82 1.64
CA ALA A 43 7.58 11.67 0.19
C ALA A 43 6.39 12.46 -0.38
N ALA A 44 5.24 12.45 0.31
CA ALA A 44 4.08 13.24 -0.08
C ALA A 44 4.33 14.75 0.03
N ALA A 45 5.02 15.21 1.08
CA ALA A 45 5.41 16.61 1.23
C ALA A 45 6.36 17.07 0.11
N ALA A 46 7.36 16.24 -0.21
CA ALA A 46 8.25 16.50 -1.33
C ALA A 46 7.48 16.54 -2.67
N ALA A 47 6.57 15.59 -2.91
CA ALA A 47 5.77 15.54 -4.14
C ALA A 47 4.87 16.79 -4.28
N ARG A 48 4.19 17.20 -3.20
CA ARG A 48 3.36 18.42 -3.18
C ARG A 48 4.15 19.68 -3.53
N SER A 49 5.45 19.73 -3.21
CA SER A 49 6.28 20.90 -3.54
C SER A 49 6.57 21.06 -5.03
N VAL A 50 6.40 20.00 -5.82
CA VAL A 50 6.70 19.97 -7.26
C VAL A 50 5.43 19.85 -8.12
N MET A 51 4.37 19.28 -7.57
CA MET A 51 3.11 19.06 -8.30
C MET A 51 2.25 20.34 -8.35
N PRO A 52 1.52 20.56 -9.46
CA PRO A 52 0.64 21.72 -9.61
C PRO A 52 -0.62 21.64 -8.75
N ASP A 53 -1.08 20.43 -8.43
CA ASP A 53 -2.22 20.16 -7.56
C ASP A 53 -2.04 18.86 -6.75
N ASP A 54 -2.95 18.65 -5.79
CA ASP A 54 -2.94 17.49 -4.89
C ASP A 54 -3.75 16.29 -5.43
N ALA A 55 -4.43 16.43 -6.58
CA ALA A 55 -5.48 15.49 -6.98
C ALA A 55 -4.94 14.08 -7.25
N ILE A 56 -3.70 13.98 -7.73
CA ILE A 56 -3.04 12.70 -8.01
C ILE A 56 -2.28 12.11 -6.80
N LEU A 57 -2.15 12.88 -5.72
CA LEU A 57 -1.45 12.44 -4.51
C LEU A 57 -2.36 11.57 -3.62
N VAL A 58 -3.64 11.93 -3.52
CA VAL A 58 -4.59 11.32 -2.58
C VAL A 58 -5.42 10.23 -3.25
N THR A 59 -5.48 9.05 -2.63
CA THR A 59 -6.44 7.99 -2.99
C THR A 59 -7.78 8.30 -2.33
N ARG A 60 -8.87 8.26 -3.09
CA ARG A 60 -10.21 8.59 -2.61
C ARG A 60 -11.23 7.64 -3.19
N VAL A 61 -12.31 7.40 -2.44
CA VAL A 61 -13.49 6.71 -2.97
C VAL A 61 -14.03 7.51 -4.15
N SER A 62 -14.13 6.84 -5.29
CA SER A 62 -14.64 7.39 -6.53
C SER A 62 -16.16 7.45 -6.50
N ALA A 63 -16.75 8.38 -7.25
CA ALA A 63 -18.21 8.51 -7.42
C ALA A 63 -18.86 7.27 -8.05
N VAL A 64 -18.06 6.35 -8.61
CA VAL A 64 -18.51 5.14 -9.31
C VAL A 64 -19.02 4.04 -8.35
N GLY A 65 -18.84 4.18 -7.03
CA GLY A 65 -19.30 3.17 -6.07
C GLY A 65 -19.51 3.69 -4.64
N THR A 66 -19.90 2.79 -3.74
CA THR A 66 -19.97 3.07 -2.30
C THR A 66 -18.61 2.84 -1.65
N ALA A 67 -18.38 3.42 -0.47
CA ALA A 67 -17.20 3.14 0.34
C ALA A 67 -17.02 1.63 0.63
N GLY A 68 -18.11 0.89 0.80
CA GLY A 68 -18.06 -0.57 0.98
C GLY A 68 -17.58 -1.32 -0.28
N THR A 69 -17.99 -0.87 -1.47
CA THR A 69 -17.51 -1.43 -2.74
C THR A 69 -16.01 -1.14 -2.94
N ALA A 70 -15.59 0.09 -2.64
CA ALA A 70 -14.19 0.48 -2.69
C ALA A 70 -13.33 -0.35 -1.70
N LEU A 71 -13.81 -0.55 -0.48
CA LEU A 71 -13.15 -1.40 0.52
C LEU A 71 -12.99 -2.85 0.04
N ALA A 72 -14.02 -3.41 -0.59
CA ALA A 72 -13.95 -4.77 -1.12
C ALA A 72 -12.85 -4.90 -2.20
N TRP A 73 -12.75 -3.93 -3.10
CA TRP A 73 -11.72 -3.89 -4.13
C TRP A 73 -10.31 -3.66 -3.56
N GLU A 74 -10.14 -2.75 -2.60
CA GLU A 74 -8.86 -2.56 -1.90
C GLU A 74 -8.42 -3.81 -1.15
N THR A 75 -9.37 -4.50 -0.50
CA THR A 75 -9.10 -5.76 0.21
C THR A 75 -8.62 -6.83 -0.77
N PHE A 76 -9.31 -7.00 -1.90
CA PHE A 76 -8.93 -7.97 -2.93
C PHE A 76 -7.57 -7.63 -3.56
N ALA A 77 -7.33 -6.37 -3.92
CA ALA A 77 -6.09 -5.91 -4.52
C ALA A 77 -4.90 -6.04 -3.55
N THR A 78 -5.10 -5.79 -2.27
CA THR A 78 -4.08 -5.99 -1.23
C THR A 78 -3.82 -7.47 -0.97
N PHE A 79 -4.87 -8.29 -0.96
CA PHE A 79 -4.75 -9.74 -0.79
C PHE A 79 -3.93 -10.37 -1.92
N GLN A 80 -4.22 -10.07 -3.19
CA GLN A 80 -3.45 -10.62 -4.30
C GLN A 80 -1.97 -10.16 -4.25
N LEU A 81 -1.70 -8.91 -3.85
CA LEU A 81 -0.34 -8.41 -3.69
C LEU A 81 0.40 -9.19 -2.59
N ALA A 82 -0.26 -9.44 -1.46
CA ALA A 82 0.30 -10.24 -0.38
C ALA A 82 0.56 -11.67 -0.84
N LEU A 83 -0.37 -12.29 -1.55
CA LEU A 83 -0.22 -13.64 -2.09
C LEU A 83 0.99 -13.73 -3.03
N THR A 84 1.14 -12.78 -3.96
CA THR A 84 2.31 -12.72 -4.85
C THR A 84 3.60 -12.53 -4.06
N ALA A 85 3.60 -11.68 -3.03
CA ALA A 85 4.77 -11.48 -2.17
C ALA A 85 5.21 -12.76 -1.45
N PHE A 86 4.27 -13.54 -0.91
CA PHE A 86 4.59 -14.82 -0.27
C PHE A 86 5.04 -15.88 -1.28
N ALA A 87 4.34 -16.02 -2.41
CA ALA A 87 4.67 -17.01 -3.43
C ALA A 87 6.06 -16.79 -4.04
N THR A 88 6.42 -15.54 -4.34
CA THR A 88 7.73 -15.19 -4.90
C THR A 88 8.87 -15.37 -3.91
N ALA A 89 8.59 -15.19 -2.62
CA ALA A 89 9.58 -15.37 -1.57
C ALA A 89 9.88 -16.85 -1.27
N GLU A 90 8.86 -17.72 -1.28
CA GLU A 90 9.05 -19.15 -1.05
C GLU A 90 9.77 -19.82 -2.23
N SER A 91 9.50 -19.38 -3.45
CA SER A 91 10.13 -19.92 -4.66
C SER A 91 11.54 -19.36 -4.93
N ALA A 92 12.01 -18.38 -4.14
CA ALA A 92 13.23 -17.62 -4.41
C ALA A 92 13.31 -17.15 -5.88
N ALA A 93 12.16 -16.77 -6.45
CA ALA A 93 12.03 -16.54 -7.89
C ALA A 93 12.97 -15.41 -8.35
N PRO A 94 13.81 -15.62 -9.38
CA PRO A 94 14.63 -14.57 -9.96
C PRO A 94 13.79 -13.36 -10.43
N GLN A 95 12.52 -13.60 -10.77
CA GLN A 95 11.56 -12.63 -11.26
C GLN A 95 10.67 -12.03 -10.16
N ALA A 96 10.99 -12.20 -8.88
CA ALA A 96 10.17 -11.71 -7.76
C ALA A 96 9.79 -10.22 -7.87
N GLY A 97 10.74 -9.38 -8.31
CA GLY A 97 10.49 -7.95 -8.52
C GLY A 97 9.47 -7.66 -9.63
N LEU A 98 9.56 -8.40 -10.76
CA LEU A 98 8.60 -8.26 -11.86
C LEU A 98 7.21 -8.73 -11.42
N ALA A 99 7.11 -9.89 -10.78
CA ALA A 99 5.85 -10.41 -10.27
C ALA A 99 5.17 -9.45 -9.29
N LEU A 100 5.93 -8.88 -8.34
CA LEU A 100 5.42 -7.87 -7.42
C LEU A 100 4.98 -6.58 -8.13
N GLY A 101 5.76 -6.10 -9.10
CA GLY A 101 5.39 -4.94 -9.91
C GLY A 101 4.11 -5.17 -10.71
N SER A 102 3.97 -6.34 -11.33
CA SER A 102 2.77 -6.75 -12.04
C SER A 102 1.56 -6.88 -11.11
N ALA A 103 1.73 -7.40 -9.90
CA ALA A 103 0.67 -7.47 -8.89
C ALA A 103 0.19 -6.07 -8.47
N VAL A 104 1.10 -5.13 -8.24
CA VAL A 104 0.74 -3.73 -7.95
C VAL A 104 -0.01 -3.11 -9.13
N ALA A 105 0.47 -3.29 -10.36
CA ALA A 105 -0.19 -2.76 -11.55
C ALA A 105 -1.60 -3.34 -11.74
N ALA A 106 -1.76 -4.66 -11.60
CA ALA A 106 -3.05 -5.34 -11.70
C ALA A 106 -4.03 -4.84 -10.62
N GLY A 107 -3.57 -4.73 -9.37
CA GLY A 107 -4.38 -4.20 -8.28
C GLY A 107 -4.79 -2.74 -8.49
N ALA A 108 -3.89 -1.88 -8.97
CA ALA A 108 -4.19 -0.49 -9.29
C ALA A 108 -5.19 -0.37 -10.44
N LEU A 109 -5.10 -1.20 -11.47
CA LEU A 109 -6.08 -1.22 -12.57
C LEU A 109 -7.46 -1.72 -12.11
N ALA A 110 -7.50 -2.69 -11.20
CA ALA A 110 -8.76 -3.25 -10.68
C ALA A 110 -9.46 -2.33 -9.68
N ALA A 111 -8.73 -1.82 -8.68
CA ALA A 111 -9.27 -0.99 -7.60
C ALA A 111 -9.29 0.51 -7.94
N GLY A 112 -8.49 0.95 -8.91
CA GLY A 112 -8.36 2.35 -9.34
C GLY A 112 -9.69 3.07 -9.59
N PRO A 113 -10.63 2.49 -10.36
CA PRO A 113 -11.94 3.11 -10.61
C PRO A 113 -12.80 3.33 -9.36
N PHE A 114 -12.52 2.64 -8.25
CA PHE A 114 -13.33 2.65 -7.03
C PHE A 114 -12.69 3.44 -5.88
N SER A 115 -11.37 3.37 -5.71
CA SER A 115 -10.63 3.96 -4.57
C SER A 115 -9.36 4.72 -4.96
N GLY A 116 -8.95 4.67 -6.23
CA GLY A 116 -7.62 5.08 -6.68
C GLY A 116 -6.52 4.03 -6.50
N GLY A 117 -6.85 2.84 -5.97
CA GLY A 117 -5.96 1.67 -5.93
C GLY A 117 -4.72 1.87 -5.05
N SER A 118 -4.92 2.09 -3.76
CA SER A 118 -3.84 2.29 -2.79
C SER A 118 -3.04 1.02 -2.52
N MET A 119 -3.74 -0.04 -2.11
CA MET A 119 -3.19 -1.31 -1.60
C MET A 119 -2.24 -1.16 -0.41
N ASN A 120 -2.09 0.04 0.16
CA ASN A 120 -1.02 0.38 1.09
C ASN A 120 -1.44 1.51 2.05
N PRO A 121 -1.73 1.18 3.32
CA PRO A 121 -2.17 2.18 4.29
C PRO A 121 -1.19 3.35 4.50
N ALA A 122 0.13 3.11 4.45
CA ALA A 122 1.11 4.21 4.57
C ALA A 122 1.09 5.13 3.35
N ARG A 123 0.91 4.56 2.14
CA ARG A 123 0.80 5.30 0.88
C ARG A 123 -0.42 6.21 0.88
N SER A 124 -1.52 5.83 1.51
CA SER A 124 -2.70 6.69 1.67
C SER A 124 -2.55 7.70 2.79
N LEU A 125 -1.92 7.31 3.90
CA LEU A 125 -1.75 8.17 5.08
C LEU A 125 -0.86 9.38 4.81
N GLY A 126 0.27 9.18 4.10
CA GLY A 126 1.24 10.25 3.86
C GLY A 126 0.62 11.49 3.18
N PRO A 127 -0.04 11.33 2.02
CA PRO A 127 -0.78 12.41 1.37
C PRO A 127 -1.88 13.00 2.25
N ALA A 128 -2.66 12.19 2.97
CA ALA A 128 -3.73 12.70 3.84
C ALA A 128 -3.21 13.64 4.95
N ILE A 129 -2.06 13.32 5.55
CA ILE A 129 -1.40 14.18 6.54
C ILE A 129 -0.95 15.51 5.91
N VAL A 130 -0.39 15.46 4.71
CA VAL A 130 0.22 16.62 4.05
C VAL A 130 -0.83 17.53 3.42
N THR A 131 -1.88 16.97 2.83
CA THR A 131 -2.92 17.71 2.12
C THR A 131 -4.11 18.09 3.00
N GLY A 132 -4.29 17.39 4.14
CA GLY A 132 -5.43 17.57 5.03
C GLY A 132 -6.72 16.92 4.52
N VAL A 133 -6.65 16.10 3.47
CA VAL A 133 -7.81 15.40 2.89
C VAL A 133 -7.95 14.01 3.50
N TRP A 134 -9.07 13.77 4.20
CA TRP A 134 -9.33 12.54 4.96
C TRP A 134 -10.59 11.79 4.51
N ASP A 135 -11.19 12.21 3.39
CA ASP A 135 -12.42 11.62 2.86
C ASP A 135 -12.29 10.10 2.70
N ASP A 136 -13.14 9.36 3.41
CA ASP A 136 -13.17 7.88 3.42
C ASP A 136 -11.79 7.22 3.61
N HIS A 137 -10.89 7.87 4.36
CA HIS A 137 -9.52 7.39 4.55
C HIS A 137 -9.43 5.97 5.12
N TRP A 138 -10.43 5.58 5.91
CA TRP A 138 -10.57 4.26 6.51
C TRP A 138 -10.71 3.11 5.49
N VAL A 139 -11.02 3.43 4.23
CA VAL A 139 -11.11 2.47 3.13
C VAL A 139 -9.74 2.01 2.62
N SER A 140 -8.71 2.85 2.79
CA SER A 140 -7.40 2.70 2.12
C SER A 140 -6.31 2.07 2.98
#